data_AF-A0A839UQ28-F1
#
_entry.id   AF-A0A839UQ28-F1
#
_cell.length_a   1.000
_cell.length_b   1.000
_cell.length_c   1.000
_cell.angle_alpha   90.00
_cell.angle_beta   90.00
_cell.angle_gamma   90.00
#
_symmetry.space_group_name_H-M   'P 1'
#
loop_
_entity.id
_entity.type
_entity.pdbx_description
1 polymer ?
#
loop_
_entity_poly.entity_id
_entity_poly.type
_entity_poly.pdbx_seq_one_letter_code
_entity_poly.pdbx_strand_id
1 'polypeptide(L)'
;MFGRRPTSSAPRPADRPGVPATPVRSQTPGQLAYEARRAARAGMSVEKWREARIRAQAEAQAAIEAARPRPQRPPSLFRRLLDRAHKPL
;
A
#
# COMPACT_ATOMS: atom_id res chain seq x y z
N MET A 1 28.85 -26.36 26.27
CA MET A 1 27.47 -26.88 26.34
C MET A 1 26.62 -26.17 25.30
N PHE A 2 26.37 -26.79 24.13
CA PHE A 2 25.53 -26.21 23.09
C PHE A 2 24.10 -26.73 23.23
N GLY A 3 23.17 -25.85 23.60
CA GLY A 3 21.74 -26.14 23.63
C GLY A 3 21.21 -26.38 22.22
N ARG A 4 20.61 -27.56 22.01
CA ARG A 4 19.90 -27.91 20.76
C ARG A 4 18.65 -27.04 20.64
N ARG A 5 18.50 -26.30 19.54
CA ARG A 5 17.24 -25.60 19.22
C ARG A 5 16.24 -26.62 18.64
N PRO A 6 15.00 -26.70 19.15
CA PRO A 6 13.98 -27.53 18.52
C PRO A 6 13.58 -26.93 17.17
N THR A 7 13.58 -27.75 16.13
CA THR A 7 13.07 -27.41 14.79
C THR A 7 11.56 -27.19 14.89
N SER A 8 11.10 -25.96 14.69
CA SER A 8 9.67 -25.66 14.54
C SER A 8 9.17 -26.26 13.21
N SER A 9 8.38 -27.32 13.32
CA SER A 9 7.63 -27.91 12.21
C SER A 9 6.55 -26.92 11.78
N ALA A 10 6.70 -26.30 10.60
CA ALA A 10 5.68 -25.47 10.00
C ALA A 10 4.54 -26.36 9.46
N PRO A 11 3.26 -26.10 9.78
CA PRO A 11 2.16 -26.87 9.24
C PRO A 11 1.92 -26.57 7.74
N ARG A 12 1.52 -27.62 7.01
CA ARG A 12 1.19 -27.65 5.57
C ARG A 12 0.05 -26.66 5.21
N PRO A 13 0.05 -26.04 4.02
CA PRO A 13 -0.90 -24.99 3.64
C PRO A 13 -2.28 -25.51 3.18
N ALA A 14 -2.86 -26.52 3.84
CA ALA A 14 -4.16 -27.09 3.46
C ALA A 14 -5.34 -26.67 4.36
N ASP A 15 -5.08 -25.98 5.48
CA ASP A 15 -6.11 -25.66 6.50
C ASP A 15 -6.29 -24.14 6.72
N ARG A 16 -6.45 -23.35 5.64
CA ARG A 16 -6.89 -21.96 5.79
C ARG A 16 -8.41 -21.88 5.70
N PRO A 17 -9.15 -21.72 6.81
CA PRO A 17 -10.56 -21.36 6.73
C PRO A 17 -10.71 -20.04 5.98
N GLY A 18 -11.77 -19.94 5.18
CA GLY A 18 -11.98 -18.91 4.15
C GLY A 18 -11.59 -17.50 4.58
N VAL A 19 -10.92 -16.78 3.67
CA VAL A 19 -10.58 -15.37 3.84
C VAL A 19 -11.88 -14.61 4.10
N PRO A 20 -12.10 -14.00 5.29
CA PRO A 20 -13.29 -13.20 5.52
C PRO A 20 -13.26 -12.02 4.54
N ALA A 21 -14.42 -11.75 3.94
CA ALA A 21 -14.64 -10.59 3.08
C ALA A 21 -14.00 -9.35 3.71
N THR A 22 -13.18 -8.63 2.94
CA THR A 22 -12.52 -7.39 3.36
C THR A 22 -13.52 -6.50 4.10
N PRO A 23 -13.29 -6.14 5.38
CA PRO A 23 -14.18 -5.22 6.05
C PRO A 23 -14.18 -3.93 5.25
N VAL A 24 -15.36 -3.53 4.78
CA VAL A 24 -15.60 -2.19 4.25
C VAL A 24 -15.04 -1.25 5.31
N ARG A 25 -13.95 -0.54 5.01
CA ARG A 25 -13.24 0.27 6.01
C ARG A 25 -14.13 1.45 6.39
N SER A 26 -15.01 1.23 7.36
CA SER A 26 -15.79 2.26 8.01
C SER A 26 -14.82 3.28 8.60
N GLN A 27 -14.99 4.55 8.26
CA GLN A 27 -14.07 5.58 8.70
C GLN A 27 -14.08 5.71 10.22
N THR A 28 -12.91 5.89 10.80
CA THR A 28 -12.78 6.09 12.24
C THR A 28 -13.32 7.47 12.63
N PRO A 29 -13.86 7.64 13.84
CA PRO A 29 -14.40 8.93 14.29
C PRO A 29 -13.36 10.06 14.26
N GLY A 30 -12.08 9.73 14.43
CA GLY A 30 -10.98 10.69 14.30
C GLY A 30 -10.80 11.23 12.86
N GLN A 31 -11.03 10.42 11.83
CA GLN A 31 -10.98 10.88 10.43
C GLN A 31 -12.14 11.82 10.11
N LEU A 32 -13.35 11.51 10.57
CA LEU A 32 -14.52 12.36 10.40
C LEU A 32 -14.31 13.75 11.03
N ALA A 33 -13.78 13.81 12.25
CA ALA A 33 -13.49 15.08 12.91
C ALA A 33 -12.43 15.91 12.17
N TYR A 34 -11.42 15.26 11.59
CA TYR A 34 -10.40 15.92 10.79
C TYR A 34 -10.99 16.52 9.50
N GLU A 35 -11.90 15.79 8.86
CA GLU A 35 -12.56 16.23 7.63
C GLU A 35 -13.61 17.30 7.89
N ALA A 36 -14.33 17.25 9.01
CA ALA A 36 -15.26 18.29 9.42
C ALA A 36 -14.58 19.66 9.57
N ARG A 37 -13.38 19.70 10.15
CA ARG A 37 -12.59 20.94 10.27
C ARG A 37 -12.21 21.54 8.92
N ARG A 38 -11.96 20.67 7.92
CA ARG A 38 -11.57 21.09 6.57
C ARG A 38 -12.79 21.53 5.76
N ALA A 39 -13.90 20.81 5.87
CA ALA A 39 -15.17 21.16 5.26
C ALA A 39 -15.68 22.51 5.77
N ALA A 40 -15.60 22.75 7.10
CA ALA A 40 -15.92 24.03 7.71
C ALA A 40 -15.04 25.17 7.19
N ARG A 41 -13.74 24.94 6.99
CA ARG A 41 -12.82 25.93 6.41
C ARG A 41 -13.15 26.27 4.96
N ALA A 42 -13.73 25.33 4.22
CA ALA A 42 -14.16 25.52 2.83
C ALA A 42 -15.64 25.96 2.72
N GLY A 43 -16.32 26.18 3.85
CA GLY A 43 -17.74 26.59 3.89
C GLY A 43 -18.70 25.56 3.30
N MET A 44 -18.34 24.27 3.30
CA MET A 44 -19.14 23.20 2.69
C MET A 44 -19.38 22.04 3.66
N SER A 45 -20.36 21.19 3.34
CA SER A 45 -20.66 20.00 4.14
C SER A 45 -19.57 18.93 3.99
N VAL A 46 -19.44 18.07 5.00
CA VAL A 46 -18.40 17.02 5.05
C VAL A 46 -18.49 16.08 3.87
N GLU A 47 -19.70 15.64 3.51
CA GLU A 47 -19.93 14.78 2.34
C GLU A 47 -19.51 15.46 1.04
N LYS A 48 -19.90 16.73 0.85
CA LYS A 48 -19.55 17.49 -0.36
C LYS A 48 -18.04 17.75 -0.46
N TRP A 49 -17.37 17.97 0.66
CA TRP A 49 -15.92 18.10 0.73
C TRP A 49 -15.21 16.79 0.34
N ARG A 50 -15.74 15.63 0.75
CA ARG A 50 -15.20 14.32 0.38
C ARG A 50 -15.32 14.07 -1.11
N GLU A 51 -16.50 14.27 -1.67
CA GLU A 51 -16.76 14.09 -3.10
C GLU A 51 -15.85 14.99 -3.95
N ALA A 52 -15.72 16.26 -3.57
CA ALA A 52 -14.82 17.20 -4.23
C ALA A 52 -13.35 16.75 -4.17
N ARG A 53 -12.91 16.18 -3.04
CA ARG A 53 -11.55 15.66 -2.89
C ARG A 53 -11.30 14.38 -3.68
N ILE A 54 -12.26 13.47 -3.75
CA ILE A 54 -12.13 12.24 -4.55
C ILE A 54 -11.97 12.60 -6.02
N ARG A 55 -12.78 13.54 -6.50
CA ARG A 55 -12.67 14.08 -7.86
C ARG A 55 -11.33 14.76 -8.10
N ALA A 56 -10.89 15.63 -7.18
CA ALA A 56 -9.59 16.29 -7.28
C ALA A 56 -8.40 15.32 -7.19
N GLN A 57 -8.49 14.24 -6.40
CA GLN A 57 -7.46 13.21 -6.38
C GLN A 57 -7.42 12.40 -7.67
N ALA A 58 -8.57 12.09 -8.27
CA ALA A 58 -8.62 11.40 -9.55
C ALA A 58 -7.95 12.24 -10.65
N GLU A 59 -8.25 13.55 -10.69
CA GLU A 59 -7.64 14.49 -11.65
C GLU A 59 -6.13 14.70 -11.37
N ALA A 60 -5.72 14.78 -10.10
CA ALA A 60 -4.31 14.90 -9.73
C ALA A 60 -3.50 13.63 -10.01
N GLN A 61 -4.07 12.43 -9.84
CA GLN A 61 -3.38 11.18 -10.19
C GLN A 61 -3.16 11.06 -11.69
N ALA A 62 -4.11 11.49 -12.51
CA ALA A 62 -3.94 11.55 -13.96
C ALA A 62 -2.82 12.51 -14.38
N ALA A 63 -2.73 13.68 -13.74
CA ALA A 63 -1.66 14.64 -13.99
C ALA A 63 -0.28 14.14 -13.51
N ILE A 64 -0.23 13.44 -12.37
CA ILE A 64 1.00 12.89 -11.81
C ILE A 64 1.51 11.69 -12.64
N GLU A 65 0.63 10.85 -13.18
CA GLU A 65 1.05 9.78 -14.10
C GLU A 65 1.59 10.33 -15.43
N ALA A 66 0.99 11.42 -15.95
CA ALA A 66 1.47 12.08 -17.16
C ALA A 66 2.82 12.81 -16.96
N ALA A 67 3.07 13.33 -15.76
CA ALA A 67 4.27 14.13 -15.45
C ALA A 67 5.41 13.35 -14.76
N ARG A 68 5.23 12.08 -14.38
CA ARG A 68 6.29 11.30 -13.72
C ARG A 68 7.24 10.70 -14.76
N PRO A 69 8.53 11.12 -14.80
CA PRO A 69 9.53 10.35 -15.53
C PRO A 69 9.54 8.93 -14.96
N ARG A 70 9.43 7.92 -15.84
CA ARG A 70 9.34 6.52 -15.43
C ARG A 70 10.49 6.22 -14.48
N PRO A 71 10.25 5.84 -13.22
CA PRO A 71 11.33 5.48 -12.33
C PRO A 71 12.07 4.32 -12.98
N GLN A 72 13.35 4.53 -13.30
CA GLN A 72 14.21 3.46 -13.78
C GLN A 72 14.22 2.40 -12.69
N ARG A 73 13.50 1.30 -12.92
CA ARG A 73 13.31 0.27 -11.92
C ARG A 73 14.69 -0.29 -11.59
N PRO A 74 15.07 -0.35 -10.30
CA PRO A 74 16.35 -0.91 -9.92
C PRO A 74 16.45 -2.35 -10.43
N PRO A 75 17.65 -2.82 -10.80
CA PRO A 75 17.83 -4.15 -11.37
C PRO A 75 17.27 -5.19 -10.40
N SER A 76 16.41 -6.07 -10.92
CA SER A 76 15.78 -7.14 -10.14
C SER A 76 16.85 -8.07 -9.56
N LEU A 77 16.50 -8.79 -8.50
CA LEU A 77 17.42 -9.74 -7.85
C LEU A 77 17.98 -10.77 -8.85
N PHE A 78 17.17 -11.23 -9.80
CA PHE A 78 17.61 -12.12 -10.89
C PHE A 78 18.62 -11.46 -11.81
N ARG A 79 18.41 -10.19 -12.20
CA ARG A 79 19.35 -9.43 -13.03
C ARG A 79 20.70 -9.29 -12.32
N ARG A 80 20.68 -9.00 -11.01
CA ARG A 80 21.90 -8.86 -10.19
C ARG A 80 22.64 -10.19 -10.04
N LEU A 81 21.92 -11.32 -9.96
CA LEU A 81 22.53 -12.65 -9.91
C LEU A 81 23.23 -13.00 -11.23
N LEU A 82 22.57 -12.71 -12.35
CA LEU A 82 23.12 -12.95 -13.69
C LEU A 82 24.37 -12.08 -13.94
N ASP A 83 24.33 -10.80 -13.55
CA ASP A 83 25.48 -9.89 -13.66
C ASP A 83 26.70 -10.37 -12.85
N ARG A 84 26.47 -11.04 -11.71
CA ARG A 84 27.55 -11.61 -10.89
C ARG A 84 28.11 -12.90 -11.51
N ALA A 85 27.26 -13.69 -12.18
CA ALA A 85 27.70 -14.89 -12.90
C ALA A 85 28.54 -14.55 -14.15
N HIS A 86 28.27 -13.41 -14.80
CA HIS A 86 29.01 -12.94 -15.98
C HIS A 86 30.24 -12.08 -15.66
N LYS A 87 30.61 -11.87 -14.38
CA LYS A 87 31.87 -11.22 -14.01
C LYS A 87 32.95 -12.31 -13.81
N PRO A 88 33.82 -12.58 -14.80
CA PRO A 88 35.01 -13.39 -14.56
C PRO A 88 35.96 -12.63 -13.61
N LEU A 89 36.62 -13.37 -12.72
CA LEU A 89 37.61 -12.87 -11.77
C LEU A 89 38.85 -12.32 -12.47
#